data_AF-A0A5B8NRN3-F1
#
_entry.id   AF-A0A5B8NRN3-F1
#
_cell.length_a   1.000
_cell.length_b   1.000
_cell.length_c   1.000
_cell.angle_alpha   90.00
_cell.angle_beta   90.00
_cell.angle_gamma   90.00
#
_symmetry.space_group_name_H-M   'P 1'
#
loop_
_entity.id
_entity.type
_entity.pdbx_description
1 polymer ?
#
loop_
_entity_poly.entity_id
_entity_poly.type
_entity_poly.pdbx_seq_one_letter_code
_entity_poly.pdbx_strand_id
1 'polypeptide(L)'
;MTDHSDRASATPTPTGLFKQGFSTVFISTFITIFLAEIGDKTQLATLLISAESQAPFVVFIGAALALMTTSLMGVLLGQWLAKMVSQRQLQVMVASLLLVIAILLLGDVVEGV
;
A
#
# COMPACT_ATOMS: atom_id res chain seq x y z
N MET A 1 -15.87 46.59 -31.80
CA MET A 1 -16.72 45.48 -31.32
C MET A 1 -15.98 44.18 -31.66
N THR A 2 -14.95 43.86 -30.89
CA THR A 2 -14.11 42.67 -31.08
C THR A 2 -14.81 41.49 -30.43
N ASP A 3 -15.34 40.60 -31.25
CA ASP A 3 -15.95 39.36 -30.80
C ASP A 3 -14.87 38.44 -30.23
N HIS A 4 -14.80 38.40 -28.90
CA HIS A 4 -13.93 37.53 -28.12
C HIS A 4 -14.73 36.44 -27.40
N SER A 5 -15.95 36.13 -27.85
CA SER A 5 -16.84 35.18 -27.15
C SER A 5 -16.60 33.70 -27.49
N ASP A 6 -15.75 33.39 -28.47
CA ASP A 6 -15.56 32.02 -29.01
C ASP A 6 -14.46 31.17 -28.35
N ARG A 7 -14.10 31.43 -27.07
CA ARG A 7 -13.01 30.68 -26.40
C ARG A 7 -13.33 30.15 -24.99
N ALA A 8 -14.58 29.81 -24.70
CA ALA A 8 -14.95 29.39 -23.34
C ALA A 8 -15.89 28.18 -23.21
N SER A 9 -15.83 27.20 -24.11
CA SER A 9 -16.66 25.99 -23.96
C SER A 9 -16.02 24.66 -24.36
N ALA A 10 -14.70 24.62 -24.58
CA ALA A 10 -13.98 23.35 -24.61
C ALA A 10 -13.58 22.98 -23.18
N THR A 11 -14.55 22.72 -22.31
CA THR A 11 -14.28 21.93 -21.10
C THR A 11 -13.89 20.55 -21.62
N PRO A 12 -12.64 20.08 -21.45
CA PRO A 12 -12.31 18.73 -21.83
C PRO A 12 -13.15 17.80 -20.96
N THR A 13 -14.22 17.26 -21.53
CA THR A 13 -14.95 16.13 -20.96
C THR A 13 -13.92 15.04 -20.73
N PRO A 14 -13.67 14.60 -19.47
CA PRO A 14 -12.79 13.46 -19.21
C PRO A 14 -13.46 12.21 -19.79
N THR A 15 -13.25 12.02 -21.08
CA THR A 15 -13.81 10.93 -21.90
C THR A 15 -13.00 9.68 -21.56
N GLY A 16 -13.48 8.91 -20.59
CA GLY A 16 -13.03 7.54 -20.31
C GLY A 16 -11.88 7.38 -19.32
N LEU A 17 -12.04 7.81 -18.06
CA LEU A 17 -10.97 7.66 -17.05
C LEU A 17 -10.81 6.25 -16.46
N PHE A 18 -11.83 5.37 -16.52
CA PHE A 18 -11.74 4.03 -15.92
C PHE A 18 -12.42 2.95 -16.76
N LYS A 19 -11.86 2.66 -17.93
CA LYS A 19 -11.96 1.32 -18.53
C LYS A 19 -10.60 0.66 -18.47
N GLN A 20 -9.99 0.64 -17.27
CA GLN A 20 -8.77 -0.11 -17.07
C GLN A 20 -9.11 -1.60 -17.22
N GLY A 21 -8.46 -2.26 -18.18
CA GLY A 21 -8.56 -3.70 -18.29
C GLY A 21 -8.03 -4.36 -17.02
N PHE A 22 -8.52 -5.56 -16.69
CA PHE A 22 -8.00 -6.35 -15.58
C PHE A 22 -6.47 -6.42 -15.56
N SER A 23 -5.86 -6.57 -16.74
CA SER A 23 -4.40 -6.55 -16.91
C SER A 23 -3.75 -5.24 -16.43
N THR A 24 -4.35 -4.09 -16.73
CA THR A 24 -3.85 -2.78 -16.28
C THR A 24 -3.88 -2.66 -14.77
N VAL A 25 -4.99 -3.04 -14.13
CA VAL A 25 -5.13 -3.00 -12.67
C VAL A 25 -4.18 -3.99 -12.00
N PHE A 26 -4.05 -5.20 -12.55
CA PHE A 26 -3.16 -6.22 -12.03
C PHE A 26 -1.69 -5.77 -12.12
N ILE A 27 -1.24 -5.32 -13.28
CA ILE A 27 0.15 -4.89 -13.49
C ILE A 27 0.47 -3.66 -12.64
N SER A 28 -0.41 -2.66 -12.57
CA SER A 28 -0.16 -1.46 -11.77
C SER A 28 -0.05 -1.80 -10.29
N THR A 29 -1.01 -2.57 -9.76
CA THR A 29 -1.03 -2.98 -8.35
C THR A 29 0.19 -3.86 -8.03
N PHE A 30 0.53 -4.81 -8.91
CA PHE A 30 1.70 -5.67 -8.75
C PHE A 30 2.99 -4.85 -8.69
N ILE A 31 3.23 -3.95 -9.66
CA ILE A 31 4.45 -3.13 -9.69
C ILE A 31 4.52 -2.22 -8.46
N THR A 32 3.42 -1.54 -8.10
CA THR A 32 3.40 -0.64 -6.94
C THR A 32 3.69 -1.38 -5.64
N ILE A 33 3.04 -2.52 -5.39
CA ILE A 33 3.28 -3.30 -4.18
C ILE A 33 4.67 -3.93 -4.20
N PHE A 34 5.10 -4.50 -5.34
CA PHE A 34 6.42 -5.09 -5.48
C PHE A 34 7.52 -4.09 -5.14
N LEU A 35 7.49 -2.89 -5.71
CA LEU A 35 8.47 -1.84 -5.39
C LEU A 35 8.39 -1.39 -3.93
N ALA A 36 7.18 -1.30 -3.36
CA ALA A 36 7.00 -0.94 -1.96
C ALA A 36 7.54 -2.00 -1.00
N GLU A 37 7.56 -3.27 -1.41
CA GLU A 37 8.00 -4.39 -0.57
C GLU A 37 9.43 -4.88 -0.83
N ILE A 38 10.13 -4.43 -1.88
CA ILE A 38 11.51 -4.86 -2.14
C ILE A 38 12.39 -4.60 -0.92
N GLY A 39 12.94 -5.69 -0.35
CA GLY A 39 13.84 -5.61 0.79
C GLY A 39 13.13 -5.41 2.12
N ASP A 40 11.83 -5.69 2.21
CA ASP A 40 11.16 -5.71 3.50
C ASP A 40 11.80 -6.75 4.46
N LYS A 41 11.73 -6.45 5.75
CA LYS A 41 12.25 -7.30 6.82
C LYS A 41 11.62 -8.70 6.79
N THR A 42 10.36 -8.83 6.37
CA THR A 42 9.73 -10.15 6.22
C THR A 42 10.33 -10.97 5.09
N GLN A 43 10.80 -10.35 4.00
CA GLN A 43 11.49 -11.04 2.90
C GLN A 43 12.85 -11.56 3.36
N LEU A 44 13.63 -10.75 4.08
CA LEU A 44 14.90 -11.19 4.66
C LEU A 44 14.72 -12.30 5.71
N ALA A 45 13.71 -12.19 6.57
CA ALA A 45 13.38 -13.24 7.54
C ALA A 45 13.02 -14.55 6.83
N THR A 46 12.19 -14.49 5.78
CA THR A 46 11.81 -15.67 4.99
C THR A 46 13.01 -16.28 4.28
N LEU A 47 13.92 -15.46 3.75
CA LEU A 47 15.16 -15.91 3.12
C LEU A 47 16.07 -16.62 4.13
N LEU A 48 16.25 -16.06 5.32
CA LEU A 48 17.04 -16.67 6.40
C LEU A 48 16.44 -18.00 6.84
N ILE A 49 15.13 -18.05 7.09
CA ILE A 49 14.43 -19.29 7.45
C ILE A 49 14.57 -20.32 6.33
N SER A 50 14.45 -19.92 5.06
CA SER A 50 14.64 -20.80 3.91
C SER A 50 16.09 -21.31 3.79
N ALA A 51 17.07 -20.46 4.09
CA ALA A 51 18.49 -20.81 4.05
C ALA A 51 18.89 -21.80 5.15
N GLU A 52 18.29 -21.71 6.34
CA GLU A 52 18.51 -22.69 7.42
C GLU A 52 17.68 -23.97 7.25
N SER A 53 16.59 -23.90 6.49
CA SER A 53 15.68 -25.03 6.30
C SER A 53 16.19 -25.98 5.21
N GLN A 54 16.20 -27.29 5.49
CA GLN A 54 16.43 -28.31 4.45
C GLN A 54 15.22 -28.51 3.50
N ALA A 55 14.16 -27.70 3.65
CA ALA A 55 12.90 -27.82 2.92
C ALA A 55 12.37 -26.43 2.44
N PRO A 56 12.98 -25.82 1.42
CA PRO A 56 12.66 -24.46 0.96
C PRO A 56 11.20 -24.32 0.48
N PHE A 57 10.62 -25.38 -0.09
CA PHE A 57 9.21 -25.37 -0.52
C PHE A 57 8.23 -25.23 0.65
N VAL A 58 8.53 -25.82 1.81
CA VAL A 58 7.68 -25.72 3.00
C VAL A 58 7.71 -24.30 3.55
N VAL A 59 8.88 -23.67 3.56
CA VAL A 59 9.05 -22.27 3.96
C VAL A 59 8.29 -21.34 3.02
N PHE A 60 8.39 -21.57 1.71
CA PHE A 60 7.63 -20.79 0.72
C PHE A 60 6.12 -20.85 0.96
N ILE A 61 5.56 -22.06 1.11
CA ILE A 61 4.12 -22.22 1.36
C ILE A 61 3.72 -21.61 2.71
N GLY A 62 4.53 -21.79 3.75
CA GLY A 62 4.29 -21.19 5.07
C GLY A 62 4.27 -19.66 5.02
N ALA A 63 5.25 -19.04 4.38
CA ALA A 63 5.34 -17.60 4.21
C ALA A 63 4.19 -17.05 3.34
N ALA A 64 3.86 -17.74 2.23
CA ALA A 64 2.75 -17.36 1.36
C ALA A 64 1.41 -17.40 2.10
N LEU A 65 1.17 -18.45 2.90
CA LEU A 65 -0.02 -18.57 3.73
C LEU A 65 -0.06 -17.47 4.80
N ALA A 66 1.06 -17.21 5.48
CA ALA A 66 1.14 -16.15 6.48
C ALA A 66 0.80 -14.77 5.87
N LEU A 67 1.33 -14.47 4.69
CA LEU A 67 1.04 -13.22 3.97
C LEU A 67 -0.43 -13.14 3.54
N MET A 68 -0.99 -14.21 2.98
CA MET A 68 -2.41 -14.26 2.60
C MET A 68 -3.32 -14.07 3.82
N THR A 69 -3.05 -14.77 4.92
CA THR A 69 -3.84 -14.66 6.15
C THR A 69 -3.75 -13.26 6.75
N THR A 70 -2.55 -12.68 6.84
CA THR A 70 -2.36 -11.32 7.36
C THR A 70 -3.05 -10.29 6.50
N SER A 71 -2.93 -10.39 5.18
CA SER A 71 -3.60 -9.50 4.22
C SER A 71 -5.11 -9.60 4.34
N LEU A 72 -5.66 -10.82 4.41
CA LEU A 72 -7.08 -11.05 4.57
C LEU A 72 -7.60 -10.44 5.88
N MET A 73 -6.89 -10.65 6.99
CA MET A 73 -7.22 -10.04 8.28
C MET A 73 -7.19 -8.51 8.19
N GLY A 74 -6.16 -7.94 7.57
CA GLY A 74 -6.05 -6.49 7.35
C GLY A 74 -7.22 -5.91 6.57
N VAL A 75 -7.64 -6.57 5.48
CA VAL A 75 -8.79 -6.15 4.68
C VAL A 75 -10.09 -6.26 5.47
N LEU A 76 -10.32 -7.36 6.19
CA LEU A 76 -11.53 -7.55 7.00
C LEU A 76 -11.65 -6.50 8.11
N LEU A 77 -10.56 -6.29 8.87
CA LEU A 77 -10.49 -5.27 9.92
C LEU A 77 -10.63 -3.86 9.35
N GLY A 78 -9.95 -3.57 8.25
CA GLY A 78 -10.05 -2.27 7.58
C GLY A 78 -11.45 -1.98 7.07
N GLN A 79 -12.13 -2.98 6.50
CA GLN A 79 -13.49 -2.84 6.00
C GLN A 79 -14.50 -2.67 7.15
N TRP A 80 -14.29 -3.34 8.28
CA TRP A 80 -15.08 -3.11 9.50
C TRP A 80 -14.87 -1.70 10.06
N LEU A 81 -13.61 -1.26 10.17
CA LEU A 81 -13.26 0.06 10.67
C LEU A 81 -13.80 1.19 9.78
N ALA A 82 -13.76 1.02 8.46
CA ALA A 82 -14.29 1.98 7.49
C ALA A 82 -15.82 2.18 7.59
N LYS A 83 -16.56 1.23 8.17
CA LYS A 83 -18.00 1.38 8.44
C LYS A 83 -18.28 2.22 9.70
N MET A 84 -17.33 2.26 10.63
CA MET A 84 -17.48 2.93 11.93
C MET A 84 -16.87 4.34 11.96
N VAL A 85 -15.82 4.58 11.16
CA VAL A 85 -15.01 5.81 11.24
C VAL A 85 -15.07 6.56 9.91
N SER A 86 -15.25 7.89 9.98
CA SER A 86 -15.25 8.73 8.78
C SER A 86 -13.86 8.75 8.11
N GLN A 87 -13.81 8.86 6.78
CA GLN A 87 -12.56 8.85 6.02
C GLN A 87 -11.55 9.92 6.48
N ARG A 88 -12.05 11.09 6.91
CA ARG A 88 -11.20 12.17 7.44
C ARG A 88 -10.58 11.83 8.79
N GLN A 89 -11.33 11.20 9.69
CA GLN A 89 -10.81 10.74 10.98
C GLN A 89 -9.75 9.65 10.77
N LEU A 90 -10.01 8.70 9.87
CA LEU A 90 -9.07 7.63 9.55
C LEU A 90 -7.73 8.19 9.04
N GLN A 91 -7.76 9.16 8.12
CA GLN A 91 -6.55 9.81 7.60
C GLN A 91 -5.74 10.52 8.69
N VAL A 92 -6.42 11.27 9.57
CA VAL A 92 -5.74 11.97 10.67
C VAL A 92 -5.14 10.97 11.67
N MET A 93 -5.84 9.87 11.97
CA MET A 93 -5.32 8.82 12.85
C MET A 93 -4.09 8.13 12.25
N VAL A 94 -4.12 7.75 10.97
CA VAL A 94 -2.97 7.11 10.31
C VAL A 94 -1.78 8.07 10.22
N ALA A 95 -2.02 9.33 9.85
CA ALA A 95 -0.96 10.34 9.76
C ALA A 95 -0.31 10.63 11.12
N SER A 96 -1.12 10.78 12.18
CA SER A 96 -0.60 10.99 13.54
C SER A 96 0.16 9.78 14.07
N LEU A 97 -0.36 8.57 13.85
CA LEU A 97 0.33 7.33 14.23
C LEU A 97 1.69 7.20 13.53
N LEU A 98 1.74 7.44 12.22
CA LEU A 98 3.00 7.42 11.46
C LEU A 98 3.98 8.50 11.94
N LEU A 99 3.50 9.70 12.25
CA LEU A 99 4.34 10.77 12.80
C LEU A 99 4.95 10.38 14.14
N VAL A 100 4.16 9.77 15.03
CA VAL A 100 4.65 9.29 16.33
C VAL A 100 5.70 8.20 16.13
N ILE A 101 5.45 7.20 15.28
CA ILE A 101 6.42 6.14 14.98
C ILE A 101 7.72 6.74 14.42
N ALA A 102 7.63 7.71 13.51
CA ALA A 102 8.79 8.38 12.94
C ALA A 102 9.62 9.12 14.00
N ILE A 103 8.98 9.83 14.93
CA ILE A 103 9.65 10.54 16.03
C ILE A 103 10.33 9.54 16.97
N LEU A 104 9.65 8.44 17.32
CA LEU A 104 10.22 7.40 18.19
C LEU A 104 11.45 6.76 17.56
N LEU A 105 11.37 6.38 16.28
CA LEU A 105 12.51 5.81 15.56
C LEU A 105 13.67 6.80 15.43
N LEU A 106 13.37 8.09 15.27
CA LEU A 106 14.41 9.13 15.24
C LEU A 106 15.10 9.25 16.60
N GLY A 107 14.34 9.20 17.70
CA GLY A 107 14.87 9.18 19.07
C GLY A 107 15.80 7.98 19.30
N ASP A 108 15.35 6.77 18.96
CA ASP A 108 16.14 5.54 19.08
C ASP A 108 17.46 5.63 18.30
N VAL A 109 17.44 6.23 17.11
CA VAL A 109 18.66 6.43 16.30
C VAL A 109 19.60 7.46 16.92
N VAL A 110 19.08 8.52 17.53
CA VAL A 110 19.90 9.58 18.16
C VAL A 110 20.51 9.12 19.48
N GLU A 111 19.78 8.31 20.26
CA GLU A 111 20.28 7.75 21.52
C GLU A 111 21.18 6.52 21.33
N GLY A 112 20.98 5.79 20.22
CA GLY A 112 21.75 4.60 19.85
C GLY A 112 23.04 4.85 19.06
N VAL A 113 23.38 6.12 18.79
CA VAL A 113 24.66 6.59 18.21
C VAL A 113 25.53 7.18 19.30
#